data_AF-A0A950QHS2-F1
#
_entry.id   AF-A0A950QHS2-F1
#
_cell.length_a   1.000
_cell.length_b   1.000
_cell.length_c   1.000
_cell.angle_alpha   90.00
_cell.angle_beta   90.00
_cell.angle_gamma   90.00
#
_symmetry.space_group_name_H-M   'P 1'
#
loop_
_entity.id
_entity.type
_entity.pdbx_description
1 polymer ?
#
loop_
_entity_poly.entity_id
_entity_poly.type
_entity_poly.pdbx_seq_one_letter_code
_entity_poly.pdbx_strand_id
1 'polypeptide(L)' 'MRYIDKRPDWPKFQWNQDKLATRLGEVRHRQGRLLGRMEALGFPLKNDAMLQTLTLDVVSA' A
#
# COMPACT_ATOMS: atom_id res chain seq x y z
N MET A 1 -4.21 -22.25 -1.36
CA MET A 1 -3.62 -21.09 -0.65
C MET A 1 -3.14 -21.55 0.72
N ARG A 2 -1.89 -21.28 1.09
CA ARG A 2 -1.33 -21.62 2.41
C ARG A 2 -1.24 -20.32 3.20
N TYR A 3 -2.09 -20.18 4.21
CA TYR A 3 -2.13 -19.02 5.08
C TYR A 3 -0.79 -18.83 5.81
N ILE A 4 -0.42 -17.58 6.12
CA ILE A 4 0.90 -17.20 6.63
C ILE A 4 1.16 -17.77 8.04
N ASP A 5 0.09 -17.92 8.83
CA ASP A 5 0.07 -18.58 10.14
C ASP A 5 0.44 -20.08 10.08
N LYS A 6 0.27 -20.72 8.92
CA LYS A 6 0.59 -22.15 8.71
C LYS A 6 2.05 -22.39 8.32
N ARG A 7 2.89 -21.36 8.39
CA ARG A 7 4.31 -21.48 8.08
C ARG A 7 5.12 -21.78 9.35
N PRO A 8 6.10 -22.70 9.29
CA PRO A 8 6.89 -23.11 10.46
C PRO A 8 7.76 -21.98 11.02
N ASP A 9 8.04 -20.96 10.22
CA ASP A 9 8.79 -19.74 10.57
C ASP A 9 7.89 -18.62 11.14
N TRP A 10 6.57 -18.80 11.19
CA TRP A 10 5.68 -17.85 11.88
C TRP A 10 5.92 -17.85 13.40
N PRO A 11 5.97 -16.70 14.09
CA PRO A 11 5.69 -15.34 13.62
C PRO A 11 6.96 -14.54 13.27
N LYS A 12 8.09 -15.20 12.97
CA LYS A 12 9.34 -14.52 12.62
C LYS A 12 9.24 -13.92 11.21
N PHE A 13 8.44 -12.85 11.11
CA PHE A 13 8.25 -12.09 9.91
C PHE A 13 9.50 -11.26 9.62
N GLN A 14 10.16 -11.59 8.51
CA GLN A 14 11.30 -10.83 8.01
C GLN A 14 10.91 -10.27 6.65
N TRP A 15 10.92 -8.94 6.52
CA TRP A 15 10.74 -8.28 5.23
C TRP A 15 12.06 -7.65 4.80
N ASN A 16 12.29 -7.63 3.49
CA ASN A 16 13.46 -7.00 2.91
C ASN A 16 13.08 -5.57 2.52
N GLN A 17 13.62 -4.61 3.26
CA GLN A 17 13.34 -3.19 3.06
C GLN A 17 13.75 -2.73 1.65
N ASP A 18 14.92 -3.13 1.16
CA ASP A 18 15.41 -2.71 -0.16
C ASP A 18 14.50 -3.21 -1.29
N LYS A 19 13.99 -4.43 -1.17
CA LYS A 19 13.07 -5.03 -2.15
C LYS A 19 11.70 -4.34 -2.15
N LEU A 20 11.26 -3.79 -1.02
CA LEU A 20 9.94 -3.19 -0.85
C LEU A 20 9.94 -1.68 -1.03
N ALA A 21 10.99 -0.98 -0.60
CA ALA A 21 11.09 0.47 -0.62
C ALA A 21 10.93 1.05 -2.03
N THR A 22 11.58 0.45 -3.03
CA THR A 22 11.47 0.92 -4.42
C THR A 22 10.04 0.80 -4.94
N ARG A 23 9.40 -0.36 -4.78
CA ARG A 23 8.03 -0.58 -5.27
C ARG A 23 7.02 0.29 -4.54
N LEU A 24 7.15 0.42 -3.21
CA LEU A 24 6.28 1.28 -2.41
C LEU A 24 6.47 2.75 -2.77
N GLY A 25 7.69 3.19 -3.04
CA GLY A 25 7.99 4.53 -3.54
C GLY A 25 7.31 4.81 -4.89
N GLU A 26 7.40 3.89 -5.84
CA GLU A 26 6.73 4.02 -7.14
C GLU A 26 5.21 4.13 -7.00
N VAL A 27 4.60 3.30 -6.14
CA VAL A 27 3.16 3.35 -5.86
C VAL A 27 2.78 4.69 -5.23
N ARG A 28 3.52 5.13 -4.21
CA ARG A 28 3.30 6.43 -3.55
C ARG A 28 3.40 7.60 -4.52
N HIS A 29 4.38 7.59 -5.42
CA HIS A 29 4.52 8.62 -6.45
C HIS A 29 3.34 8.63 -7.42
N ARG A 30 2.86 7.46 -7.86
CA ARG A 30 1.68 7.36 -8.73
C ARG A 30 0.41 7.83 -8.04
N GLN A 31 0.22 7.45 -6.78
CA GLN A 31 -0.89 7.91 -5.95
C GLN A 31 -0.87 9.42 -5.80
N GLY A 32 0.27 10.03 -5.42
CA GLY A 32 0.38 11.48 -5.29
C GLY A 32 0.04 12.25 -6.57
N ARG A 33 0.44 11.74 -7.75
CA ARG A 33 0.05 12.34 -9.04
C ARG A 33 -1.44 12.25 -9.32
N LEU A 34 -2.07 11.13 -8.96
CA LEU A 34 -3.51 10.95 -9.12
C LEU A 34 -4.27 11.92 -8.22
N LEU A 35 -3.86 12.01 -6.95
CA LEU A 35 -4.45 12.92 -5.97
C LEU A 35 -4.37 14.38 -6.43
N GLY A 36 -3.18 14.84 -6.85
CA GLY A 36 -3.02 16.21 -7.35
C GLY A 36 -3.87 16.52 -8.59
N ARG A 37 -4.11 15.52 -9.47
CA ARG A 37 -5.03 15.67 -10.61
C ARG A 37 -6.47 15.77 -10.17
N MET A 38 -6.88 14.96 -9.19
CA MET A 38 -8.24 15.00 -8.64
C MET A 38 -8.51 16.35 -7.96
N GLU A 39 -7.55 16.87 -7.21
CA GLU A 39 -7.60 18.21 -6.62
C GLU A 39 -7.75 19.31 -7.69
N ALA A 40 -6.93 19.27 -8.74
CA ALA A 40 -6.97 20.26 -9.83
C ALA A 40 -8.31 20.25 -10.59
N LEU A 41 -9.02 19.12 -10.58
CA LEU A 41 -10.35 18.97 -11.18
C LEU A 41 -11.50 19.33 -10.21
N GLY A 42 -11.19 19.78 -8.99
CA GLY A 42 -12.18 20.19 -7.99
C GLY A 42 -12.87 19.02 -7.28
N PHE A 43 -12.35 17.79 -7.41
CA PHE A 43 -12.87 16.67 -6.62
C PHE A 43 -12.45 16.86 -5.16
N PRO A 44 -13.40 16.78 -4.20
CA PRO A 44 -13.05 16.85 -2.80
C PRO A 44 -12.12 15.69 -2.46
N LEU A 45 -11.03 15.98 -1.75
CA LEU A 45 -10.21 14.96 -1.09
C LEU A 45 -11.03 14.27 0.00
N LYS A 46 -11.96 13.37 -0.35
CA LYS A 46 -12.42 12.33 0.57
C LYS A 46 -11.34 11.24 0.67
N ASN A 47 -10.11 11.64 0.98
CA ASN A 47 -8.89 10.88 0.73
C ASN A 47 -8.27 10.19 1.94
N ASP A 48 -9.00 10.02 3.03
CA ASP A 48 -8.54 9.12 4.10
C ASP A 48 -8.98 7.67 3.88
N ALA A 49 -10.16 7.44 3.28
CA ALA A 49 -10.69 6.08 3.14
C ALA A 49 -10.03 5.29 1.99
N MET A 50 -9.86 5.86 0.80
CA MET A 50 -9.42 5.07 -0.37
C MET A 50 -7.92 4.73 -0.34
N LEU A 51 -7.08 5.63 0.17
CA LEU A 51 -5.65 5.39 0.31
C LEU A 51 -5.36 4.40 1.46
N GLN A 52 -6.11 4.47 2.57
CA GLN A 52 -6.05 3.46 3.62
C GLN A 52 -6.51 2.10 3.10
N THR A 53 -7.61 1.99 2.35
CA THR A 53 -8.07 0.70 1.82
C THR A 53 -7.05 0.05 0.90
N LEU A 54 -6.40 0.79 -0.01
CA LEU A 54 -5.34 0.24 -0.87
C LEU A 54 -4.08 -0.17 -0.09
N THR A 55 -3.77 0.54 1.00
CA THR A 55 -2.63 0.20 1.86
C THR A 55 -2.96 -0.99 2.75
N LEU A 56 -4.18 -1.06 3.29
CA LEU A 56 -4.70 -2.21 4.04
C LEU A 56 -4.82 -3.45 3.16
N ASP A 57 -5.24 -3.34 1.90
CA ASP A 57 -5.32 -4.48 0.98
C ASP A 57 -3.93 -5.06 0.66
N VAL A 58 -2.88 -4.24 0.62
CA VAL A 58 -1.49 -4.72 0.44
C VAL A 58 -0.90 -5.30 1.72
N VAL A 59 -1.35 -4.84 2.90
CA VAL A 59 -0.90 -5.35 4.22
C VAL A 59 -1.72 -6.55 4.70
N SER A 60 -2.95 -6.71 4.21
CA SER A 60 -3.89 -7.78 4.57
C SER A 60 -3.94 -8.92 3.55
N ALA A 61 -3.15 -8.85 2.46
CA ALA A 61 -3.00 -9.90 1.44
C ALA A 61 -1.71 -10.71 1.62
#